data_AF-A0A5E5QGF4-F1
#
_entry.id   AF-A0A5E5QGF4-F1
#
_cell.length_a   1.000
_cell.length_b   1.000
_cell.length_c   1.000
_cell.angle_alpha   90.00
_cell.angle_beta   90.00
_cell.angle_gamma   90.00
#
_symmetry.space_group_name_H-M   'P 1'
#
loop_
_entity.id
_entity.type
_entity.pdbx_description
1 polymer ?
#
loop_
_entity_poly.entity_id
_entity_poly.type
_entity_poly.pdbx_seq_one_letter_code
_entity_poly.pdbx_strand_id
1 'polypeptide(L)'
;MAGIIGLLEQEMQASIQDINKDSDSEITLEDVKVWFFETEKLIRTIANLSLEVTSQQGINQLRYAAHHILKSDKPEDTIEAYKHCKRAYYDTLDLFILTLNDRFVTSLVYVEDLEKRTNIAEKLKKILIKIQAERFKTQARVDYYAIIQSQLIEGLNLLEELSLAVSISSDIQKLQKVIDENEQLRDHNNKLESDAEKHIQKQSAKITKSSYLFAILIAILTPVGLLFQGSLTDYFRDPITKVEHSLNLDKAPTPPIGKK
;
A
#
# COMPACT_ATOMS: atom_id res chain seq x y z
N MET A 1 16.25 -8.22 -20.78
CA MET A 1 16.22 -9.11 -19.60
C MET A 1 14.88 -9.83 -19.67
N ALA A 2 14.84 -11.11 -20.01
CA ALA A 2 13.58 -11.85 -19.97
C ALA A 2 13.17 -11.98 -18.49
N GLY A 3 11.98 -11.51 -18.13
CA GLY A 3 11.45 -11.71 -16.78
C GLY A 3 11.30 -13.20 -16.47
N ILE A 4 11.10 -13.55 -15.19
CA ILE A 4 10.90 -14.93 -14.74
C ILE A 4 9.80 -15.64 -15.57
N ILE A 5 8.76 -14.90 -15.96
CA ILE A 5 7.68 -15.40 -16.82
C ILE A 5 8.17 -15.76 -18.22
N GLY A 6 9.07 -14.97 -18.81
CA GLY A 6 9.65 -15.27 -20.14
C GLY A 6 10.58 -16.49 -20.11
N LEU A 7 11.24 -16.76 -18.98
CA LEU A 7 12.03 -17.99 -18.79
C LEU A 7 11.13 -19.21 -18.60
N LEU A 8 10.04 -19.07 -17.83
CA LEU A 8 9.01 -20.10 -17.70
C LEU A 8 8.33 -20.39 -19.04
N GLU A 9 8.07 -19.37 -19.85
CA GLU A 9 7.49 -19.50 -21.19
C GLU A 9 8.38 -20.33 -22.12
N GLN A 10 9.70 -20.10 -22.11
CA GLN A 10 10.65 -20.88 -22.90
C GLN A 10 10.72 -22.34 -22.46
N GLU A 11 10.78 -22.62 -21.15
CA GLU A 11 10.79 -24.01 -20.66
C GLU A 11 9.47 -24.72 -20.95
N MET A 12 8.34 -24.05 -20.70
CA MET A 12 7.01 -24.64 -20.88
C MET A 12 6.67 -24.93 -22.34
N GLN A 13 7.10 -24.09 -23.28
CA GLN A 13 6.88 -24.32 -24.72
C GLN A 13 7.74 -25.46 -25.25
N ALA A 14 8.95 -25.66 -24.73
CA ALA A 14 9.80 -26.80 -25.09
C ALA A 14 9.17 -28.14 -24.68
N SER A 15 8.44 -28.17 -23.55
CA SER A 15 7.74 -29.36 -23.06
C SER A 15 6.45 -29.71 -23.86
N ILE A 16 5.99 -28.88 -24.80
CA ILE A 16 4.69 -29.09 -25.50
C ILE A 16 4.76 -30.13 -26.63
N GLN A 17 5.92 -30.36 -27.25
CA GLN A 17 5.98 -31.14 -28.50
C GLN A 17 6.34 -32.63 -28.35
N ASP A 18 6.89 -33.06 -27.21
CA ASP A 18 7.60 -34.36 -27.12
C ASP A 18 6.94 -35.40 -26.20
N ILE A 19 5.77 -35.07 -25.62
CA ILE A 19 5.39 -35.65 -24.32
C ILE A 19 4.22 -36.64 -24.39
N ASN A 20 3.54 -36.78 -25.53
CA ASN A 20 2.39 -37.67 -25.67
C ASN A 20 2.68 -38.85 -26.62
N LYS A 21 3.05 -40.01 -26.06
CA LYS A 21 3.17 -41.26 -26.83
C LYS A 21 1.78 -41.87 -27.07
N ASP A 22 1.51 -42.28 -28.31
CA ASP A 22 0.22 -42.83 -28.77
C ASP A 22 -0.14 -44.20 -28.14
N SER A 23 0.83 -44.91 -27.55
CA SER A 23 0.57 -46.12 -26.78
C SER A 23 1.36 -46.16 -25.46
N ASP A 24 0.66 -46.46 -24.36
CA ASP A 24 1.28 -46.65 -23.03
C ASP A 24 2.22 -47.89 -23.00
N SER A 25 2.28 -48.72 -24.05
CA SER A 25 3.10 -49.94 -24.15
C SER A 25 4.58 -49.71 -24.52
N GLU A 26 4.97 -48.51 -24.93
CA GLU A 26 6.36 -48.18 -25.34
C GLU A 26 7.05 -47.17 -24.40
N ILE A 27 6.58 -47.11 -23.16
CA ILE A 27 7.06 -46.14 -22.18
C ILE A 27 8.30 -46.65 -21.49
N THR A 28 9.34 -45.83 -21.56
CA THR A 28 10.65 -46.09 -20.95
C THR A 28 10.76 -45.35 -19.62
N LEU A 29 11.71 -45.78 -18.79
CA LEU A 29 12.02 -45.07 -17.56
C LEU A 29 12.50 -43.63 -17.82
N GLU A 30 13.09 -43.35 -18.98
CA GLU A 30 13.53 -41.99 -19.33
C GLU A 30 12.32 -41.07 -19.57
N ASP A 31 11.28 -41.56 -20.25
CA ASP A 31 10.02 -40.82 -20.42
C ASP A 31 9.39 -40.48 -19.05
N VAL A 32 9.42 -41.44 -18.11
CA VAL A 32 8.92 -41.25 -16.74
C VAL A 32 9.71 -40.16 -16.02
N LYS A 33 11.04 -40.12 -16.15
CA LYS A 33 11.86 -39.07 -15.51
C LYS A 33 11.51 -37.70 -16.03
N VAL A 34 11.39 -37.53 -17.35
CA VAL A 34 11.01 -36.25 -17.97
C VAL A 34 9.67 -35.79 -17.38
N TRP A 35 8.65 -36.64 -17.43
CA TRP A 35 7.34 -36.33 -16.87
C TRP A 35 7.36 -36.03 -15.38
N PHE A 36 8.14 -36.78 -14.60
CA PHE A 36 8.26 -36.57 -13.17
C PHE A 36 8.80 -35.17 -12.86
N PHE A 37 9.90 -34.76 -13.52
CA PHE A 37 10.51 -33.45 -13.30
C PHE A 37 9.66 -32.31 -13.82
N GLU A 38 9.10 -32.41 -15.02
CA GLU A 38 8.25 -31.35 -15.59
C GLU A 38 6.98 -31.14 -14.76
N THR A 39 6.40 -32.23 -14.24
CA THR A 39 5.25 -32.15 -13.35
C THR A 39 5.60 -31.54 -12.00
N GLU A 40 6.77 -31.87 -11.46
CA GLU A 40 7.26 -31.29 -10.21
C GLU A 40 7.51 -29.78 -10.33
N LYS A 41 8.12 -29.33 -11.44
CA LYS A 41 8.30 -27.92 -11.77
C LYS A 41 6.95 -27.19 -11.84
N LEU A 42 5.97 -27.77 -12.55
CA LEU A 42 4.64 -27.20 -12.65
C LEU A 42 3.99 -27.09 -11.26
N ILE A 43 4.06 -28.15 -10.44
CA ILE A 43 3.54 -28.15 -9.06
C ILE A 43 4.14 -27.02 -8.25
N ARG A 44 5.46 -26.86 -8.26
CA ARG A 44 6.13 -25.78 -7.53
C ARG A 44 5.69 -24.41 -8.02
N THR A 45 5.61 -24.22 -9.33
CA THR A 45 5.25 -22.94 -9.94
C THR A 45 3.84 -22.53 -9.55
N ILE A 46 2.87 -23.44 -9.70
CA ILE A 46 1.47 -23.17 -9.34
C ILE A 46 1.30 -23.01 -7.83
N ALA A 47 1.90 -23.89 -7.01
CA ALA A 47 1.80 -23.78 -5.55
C ALA A 47 2.37 -22.47 -5.00
N ASN A 48 3.40 -21.90 -5.63
CA ASN A 48 3.94 -20.59 -5.23
C ASN A 48 2.98 -19.43 -5.55
N LEU A 49 2.06 -19.60 -6.49
CA LEU A 49 1.01 -18.62 -6.79
C LEU A 49 -0.18 -18.79 -5.82
N SER A 50 -0.42 -20.02 -5.40
CA SER A 50 -1.50 -20.44 -4.51
C SER A 50 -1.02 -20.56 -3.06
N LEU A 51 -0.63 -19.44 -2.44
CA LEU A 51 -0.11 -19.41 -1.06
C LEU A 51 -1.01 -20.10 -0.01
N GLU A 52 -2.31 -20.23 -0.30
CA GLU A 52 -3.31 -20.80 0.60
C GLU A 52 -3.75 -22.22 0.21
N VAL A 53 -3.39 -22.70 -0.99
CA VAL A 53 -3.84 -23.99 -1.52
C VAL A 53 -2.64 -24.82 -1.94
N THR A 54 -2.41 -25.92 -1.21
CA THR A 54 -1.34 -26.85 -1.52
C THR A 54 -1.76 -27.81 -2.64
N SER A 55 -0.87 -28.10 -3.60
CA SER A 55 -1.10 -29.13 -4.64
C SER A 55 -0.99 -30.56 -4.07
N GLN A 56 -1.63 -30.83 -2.93
CA GLN A 56 -1.55 -32.10 -2.21
C GLN A 56 -1.91 -33.29 -3.10
N GLN A 57 -2.91 -33.13 -3.96
CA GLN A 57 -3.31 -34.18 -4.90
C GLN A 57 -2.19 -34.47 -5.90
N GLY A 58 -1.66 -33.45 -6.59
CA GLY A 58 -0.52 -33.60 -7.51
C GLY A 58 0.73 -34.16 -6.85
N ILE A 59 1.08 -33.69 -5.65
CA ILE A 59 2.22 -34.18 -4.86
C ILE A 59 2.03 -35.65 -4.48
N ASN A 60 0.83 -36.05 -4.06
CA ASN A 60 0.54 -37.44 -3.73
C ASN A 60 0.66 -38.34 -4.96
N GLN A 61 0.21 -37.88 -6.13
CA GLN A 61 0.39 -38.60 -7.39
C GLN A 61 1.88 -38.76 -7.74
N LEU A 62 2.70 -37.73 -7.61
CA LEU A 62 4.16 -37.86 -7.80
C LEU A 62 4.80 -38.81 -6.79
N ARG A 63 4.32 -38.85 -5.55
CA ARG A 63 4.79 -39.83 -4.56
C ARG A 63 4.46 -41.27 -4.99
N TYR A 64 3.27 -41.51 -5.55
CA TYR A 64 2.93 -42.82 -6.12
C TYR A 64 3.78 -43.15 -7.35
N ALA A 65 4.06 -42.16 -8.21
CA ALA A 65 4.99 -42.35 -9.32
C ALA A 65 6.38 -42.79 -8.82
N ALA A 66 6.94 -42.09 -7.83
CA ALA A 66 8.21 -42.45 -7.21
C ALA A 66 8.20 -43.86 -6.62
N HIS A 67 7.09 -44.26 -5.99
CA HIS A 67 6.93 -45.62 -5.46
C HIS A 67 7.03 -46.70 -6.54
N HIS A 68 6.45 -46.47 -7.72
CA HIS A 68 6.55 -47.39 -8.86
C HIS A 68 7.93 -47.34 -9.53
N ILE A 69 8.57 -46.17 -9.62
CA ILE A 69 9.96 -46.03 -10.09
C ILE A 69 10.91 -46.87 -9.24
N LEU A 70 10.77 -46.82 -7.91
CA LEU A 70 11.62 -47.61 -6.99
C LEU A 70 11.39 -49.12 -7.09
N LYS A 71 10.28 -49.55 -7.69
CA LYS A 71 9.90 -50.94 -7.89
C LYS A 71 10.09 -51.43 -9.33
N SER A 72 10.68 -50.61 -10.21
CA SER A 72 10.64 -50.78 -11.68
C SER A 72 11.43 -51.97 -12.24
N ASP A 73 11.42 -53.11 -11.54
CA ASP A 73 11.93 -54.39 -12.01
C ASP A 73 11.07 -54.96 -13.14
N LYS A 74 9.86 -54.40 -13.33
CA LYS A 74 8.86 -54.84 -14.30
C LYS A 74 8.39 -53.69 -15.21
N PRO A 75 8.09 -53.96 -16.50
CA PRO A 75 7.55 -52.96 -17.42
C PRO A 75 6.25 -52.31 -16.94
N GLU A 76 5.39 -53.06 -16.24
CA GLU A 76 4.12 -52.55 -15.73
C GLU A 76 4.31 -51.42 -14.71
N ASP A 77 5.34 -51.49 -13.87
CA ASP A 77 5.63 -50.44 -12.89
C ASP A 77 6.07 -49.13 -13.55
N THR A 78 6.82 -49.21 -14.66
CA THR A 78 7.19 -48.02 -15.45
C THR A 78 5.94 -47.35 -16.05
N ILE A 79 5.00 -48.14 -16.55
CA ILE A 79 3.73 -47.64 -17.10
C ILE A 79 2.87 -46.98 -16.02
N GLU A 80 2.76 -47.60 -14.84
CA GLU A 80 2.00 -47.01 -13.73
C GLU A 80 2.65 -45.73 -13.20
N ALA A 81 3.99 -45.69 -13.10
CA ALA A 81 4.71 -44.47 -12.74
C ALA A 81 4.41 -43.31 -13.70
N TYR A 82 4.40 -43.60 -15.00
CA TYR A 82 4.04 -42.63 -16.03
C TYR A 82 2.61 -42.11 -15.88
N LYS A 83 1.64 -43.01 -15.68
CA LYS A 83 0.24 -42.63 -15.46
C LYS A 83 0.07 -41.72 -14.25
N HIS A 84 0.79 -42.00 -13.17
CA HIS A 84 0.79 -41.16 -11.97
C HIS A 84 1.39 -39.77 -12.23
N CYS A 85 2.47 -39.66 -13.03
CA CYS A 85 3.00 -38.35 -13.43
C CYS A 85 1.99 -37.57 -14.29
N LYS A 86 1.38 -38.20 -15.30
CA LYS A 86 0.31 -37.58 -16.11
C LYS A 86 -0.84 -37.05 -15.24
N ARG A 87 -1.26 -37.84 -14.26
CA ARG A 87 -2.36 -37.48 -13.35
C ARG A 87 -1.98 -36.31 -12.44
N ALA A 88 -0.77 -36.32 -11.90
CA ALA A 88 -0.23 -35.22 -11.11
C ALA A 88 -0.21 -33.90 -11.92
N TYR A 89 0.17 -33.98 -13.19
CA TYR A 89 0.22 -32.84 -14.10
C TYR A 89 -1.17 -32.24 -14.32
N TYR A 90 -2.14 -33.09 -14.62
CA TYR A 90 -3.54 -32.68 -14.80
C TYR A 90 -4.15 -32.09 -13.53
N ASP A 91 -3.97 -32.74 -12.39
CA ASP A 91 -4.46 -32.23 -11.09
C ASP A 91 -3.87 -30.83 -10.79
N THR A 92 -2.64 -30.57 -11.23
CA THR A 92 -1.97 -29.27 -11.04
C THR A 92 -2.49 -28.20 -12.00
N LEU A 93 -2.81 -28.56 -13.24
CA LEU A 93 -3.46 -27.64 -14.19
C LEU A 93 -4.88 -27.26 -13.72
N ASP A 94 -5.61 -28.19 -13.11
CA ASP A 94 -6.92 -27.90 -12.50
C ASP A 94 -6.77 -26.93 -11.32
N LEU A 95 -5.73 -27.11 -10.48
CA LEU A 95 -5.40 -26.17 -9.40
C LEU A 95 -5.05 -24.77 -9.95
N PHE A 96 -4.34 -24.68 -11.07
CA PHE A 96 -4.05 -23.40 -11.71
C PHE A 96 -5.33 -22.65 -12.08
N ILE A 97 -6.31 -23.31 -12.70
CA ILE A 97 -7.59 -22.68 -13.06
C ILE A 97 -8.33 -22.16 -11.82
N LEU A 98 -8.36 -22.96 -10.75
CA LEU A 98 -8.95 -22.56 -9.48
C LEU A 98 -8.26 -21.32 -8.90
N THR A 99 -6.93 -21.32 -8.89
CA THR A 99 -6.12 -20.21 -8.39
C THR A 99 -6.32 -18.95 -9.21
N LEU A 100 -6.36 -19.09 -10.54
CA LEU A 100 -6.64 -17.99 -11.45
C LEU A 100 -8.00 -17.36 -11.12
N ASN A 101 -9.05 -18.17 -11.01
CA ASN A 101 -10.37 -17.65 -10.70
C ASN A 101 -10.43 -16.97 -9.32
N ASP A 102 -9.87 -17.60 -8.29
CA ASP A 102 -9.86 -17.08 -6.91
C ASP A 102 -9.13 -15.73 -6.80
N ARG A 103 -7.92 -15.63 -7.36
CA ARG A 103 -7.13 -14.39 -7.33
C ARG A 103 -7.85 -13.23 -8.01
N PHE A 104 -8.58 -13.49 -9.08
CA PHE A 104 -9.34 -12.44 -9.75
C PHE A 104 -10.57 -12.03 -8.94
N VAL A 105 -11.34 -12.97 -8.42
CA VAL A 105 -12.51 -12.65 -7.58
C VAL A 105 -12.09 -11.82 -6.37
N THR A 106 -10.95 -12.15 -5.76
CA THR A 106 -10.46 -11.46 -4.56
C THR A 106 -9.76 -10.13 -4.87
N SER A 107 -8.98 -10.04 -5.94
CA SER A 107 -8.07 -8.91 -6.16
C SER A 107 -8.62 -7.84 -7.12
N LEU A 108 -9.50 -8.22 -8.06
CA LEU A 108 -10.00 -7.31 -9.09
C LEU A 108 -10.79 -6.13 -8.51
N VAL A 109 -11.43 -6.34 -7.36
CA VAL A 109 -12.20 -5.31 -6.64
C VAL A 109 -11.34 -4.12 -6.23
N TYR A 110 -10.04 -4.35 -6.00
CA TYR A 110 -9.09 -3.34 -5.53
C TYR A 110 -8.44 -2.55 -6.67
N VAL A 111 -8.78 -2.83 -7.93
CA VAL A 111 -8.35 -2.02 -9.07
C VAL A 111 -9.31 -0.83 -9.20
N GLU A 112 -8.79 0.37 -8.96
CA GLU A 112 -9.59 1.62 -9.00
C GLU A 112 -9.84 2.11 -10.43
N ASP A 113 -8.88 1.94 -11.33
CA ASP A 113 -9.01 2.28 -12.75
C ASP A 113 -10.06 1.37 -13.40
N LEU A 114 -11.22 1.96 -13.72
CA LEU A 114 -12.37 1.26 -14.28
C LEU A 114 -12.07 0.65 -15.66
N GLU A 115 -11.33 1.36 -16.51
CA GLU A 115 -10.99 0.88 -17.85
C GLU A 115 -10.05 -0.32 -17.75
N LYS A 116 -8.99 -0.18 -16.94
CA LYS A 116 -8.04 -1.26 -16.72
C LYS A 116 -8.68 -2.48 -16.06
N ARG A 117 -9.54 -2.27 -15.06
CA ARG A 117 -10.31 -3.34 -14.41
C ARG A 117 -11.20 -4.07 -15.42
N THR A 118 -11.90 -3.34 -16.28
CA THR A 118 -12.77 -3.92 -17.31
C THR A 118 -11.97 -4.73 -18.34
N ASN A 119 -10.82 -4.21 -18.78
CA ASN A 119 -9.95 -4.92 -19.72
C ASN A 119 -9.40 -6.23 -19.14
N ILE A 120 -8.90 -6.19 -17.90
CA ILE A 120 -8.41 -7.39 -17.18
C ILE A 120 -9.54 -8.42 -17.04
N ALA A 121 -10.76 -7.99 -16.68
CA ALA A 121 -11.92 -8.87 -16.55
C ALA A 121 -12.29 -9.55 -17.88
N GLU A 122 -12.29 -8.81 -18.99
CA GLU A 122 -12.61 -9.35 -20.31
C GLU A 122 -11.54 -10.33 -20.82
N LYS A 123 -10.25 -10.07 -20.56
CA LYS A 123 -9.16 -11.03 -20.85
C LYS A 123 -9.34 -12.33 -20.06
N LEU A 124 -9.65 -12.26 -18.76
CA LEU A 124 -9.92 -13.45 -17.94
C LEU A 124 -11.12 -14.24 -18.51
N LYS A 125 -12.21 -13.53 -18.81
CA LYS A 125 -13.43 -14.13 -19.34
C LYS A 125 -13.17 -14.90 -20.64
N LYS A 126 -12.33 -14.36 -21.54
CA LYS A 126 -11.93 -15.05 -22.77
C LYS A 126 -11.20 -16.37 -22.48
N ILE A 127 -10.23 -16.36 -21.56
CA ILE A 127 -9.50 -17.56 -21.13
C ILE A 127 -10.48 -18.60 -20.56
N LEU A 128 -11.34 -18.20 -19.62
CA LEU A 128 -12.28 -19.11 -18.97
C LEU A 128 -13.31 -19.68 -19.95
N ILE A 129 -13.86 -18.87 -20.86
CA ILE A 129 -14.78 -19.34 -21.90
C ILE A 129 -14.10 -20.35 -22.80
N LYS A 130 -12.84 -20.10 -23.21
CA LYS A 130 -12.08 -21.02 -24.05
C LYS A 130 -11.87 -22.36 -23.34
N ILE A 131 -11.43 -22.35 -22.08
CA ILE A 131 -11.25 -23.56 -21.27
C ILE A 131 -12.56 -24.34 -21.13
N GLN A 132 -13.67 -23.66 -20.80
CA GLN A 132 -14.96 -24.34 -20.62
C GLN A 132 -15.53 -24.87 -21.94
N ALA A 133 -15.37 -24.14 -23.04
CA ALA A 133 -15.83 -24.59 -24.35
C ALA A 133 -15.12 -25.87 -24.77
N GLU A 134 -13.80 -25.95 -24.59
CA GLU A 134 -13.02 -27.14 -24.96
C GLU A 134 -13.32 -28.32 -24.03
N ARG A 135 -13.64 -28.08 -22.74
CA ARG A 135 -14.08 -29.14 -21.82
C ARG A 135 -15.25 -29.98 -22.35
N PHE A 136 -16.17 -29.37 -23.09
CA PHE A 136 -17.35 -30.05 -23.66
C PHE A 136 -17.15 -30.56 -25.09
N LYS A 137 -16.22 -29.98 -25.84
CA LYS A 137 -15.96 -30.37 -27.24
C LYS A 137 -14.98 -31.52 -27.34
N THR A 138 -14.00 -31.56 -26.45
CA THR A 138 -12.89 -32.48 -26.55
C THR A 138 -13.26 -33.85 -26.00
N GLN A 139 -13.06 -34.90 -26.82
CA GLN A 139 -13.39 -36.27 -26.43
C GLN A 139 -12.27 -36.94 -25.61
N ALA A 140 -11.01 -36.58 -25.88
CA ALA A 140 -9.86 -37.12 -25.17
C ALA A 140 -9.40 -36.19 -24.04
N ARG A 141 -9.08 -36.78 -22.88
CA ARG A 141 -8.62 -36.01 -21.72
C ARG A 141 -7.34 -35.23 -22.01
N VAL A 142 -6.40 -35.81 -22.76
CA VAL A 142 -5.11 -35.17 -23.06
C VAL A 142 -5.25 -33.89 -23.87
N ASP A 143 -6.10 -33.90 -24.89
CA ASP A 143 -6.38 -32.75 -25.73
C ASP A 143 -6.95 -31.59 -24.90
N TYR A 144 -7.81 -31.88 -23.91
CA TYR A 144 -8.36 -30.86 -23.02
C TYR A 144 -7.27 -30.18 -22.18
N TYR A 145 -6.36 -30.96 -21.59
CA TYR A 145 -5.28 -30.38 -20.77
C TYR A 145 -4.20 -29.69 -21.61
N ALA A 146 -3.99 -30.09 -22.88
CA ALA A 146 -3.16 -29.34 -23.81
C ALA A 146 -3.70 -27.91 -24.03
N ILE A 147 -5.03 -27.73 -24.09
CA ILE A 147 -5.65 -26.41 -24.13
C ILE A 147 -5.38 -25.63 -22.85
N ILE A 148 -5.56 -26.24 -21.67
CA ILE A 148 -5.29 -25.54 -20.40
C ILE A 148 -3.84 -25.10 -20.33
N GLN A 149 -2.89 -25.96 -20.69
CA GLN A 149 -1.47 -25.63 -20.75
C GLN A 149 -1.18 -24.48 -21.71
N SER A 150 -1.82 -24.45 -22.89
CA SER A 150 -1.67 -23.34 -23.84
C SER A 150 -2.18 -21.99 -23.29
N GLN A 151 -3.05 -22.02 -22.27
CA GLN A 151 -3.60 -20.84 -21.62
C GLN A 151 -2.85 -20.46 -20.34
N LEU A 152 -1.93 -21.30 -19.87
CA LEU A 152 -1.21 -21.09 -18.62
C LEU A 152 -0.40 -19.79 -18.68
N ILE A 153 0.43 -19.60 -19.72
CA ILE A 153 1.25 -18.39 -19.86
C ILE A 153 0.39 -17.12 -19.94
N GLU A 154 -0.69 -17.16 -20.72
CA GLU A 154 -1.62 -16.03 -20.85
C GLU A 154 -2.27 -15.69 -19.50
N GLY A 155 -2.68 -16.70 -18.73
CA GLY A 155 -3.23 -16.49 -17.40
C GLY A 155 -2.21 -16.01 -16.37
N LEU A 156 -0.95 -16.47 -16.44
CA LEU A 156 0.14 -15.98 -15.57
C LEU A 156 0.46 -14.51 -15.85
N ASN A 157 0.57 -14.12 -17.13
CA ASN A 157 0.74 -12.72 -17.52
C ASN A 157 -0.41 -11.85 -17.01
N LEU A 158 -1.64 -12.37 -17.06
CA LEU A 158 -2.80 -11.62 -16.58
C LEU A 158 -2.82 -11.48 -15.06
N LEU A 159 -2.33 -12.48 -14.31
CA LEU A 159 -2.13 -12.37 -12.86
C LEU A 159 -1.09 -11.31 -12.49
N GLU A 160 0.00 -11.21 -13.26
CA GLU A 160 0.99 -10.14 -13.08
C GLU A 160 0.38 -8.77 -13.38
N GLU A 161 -0.36 -8.63 -14.49
CA GLU A 161 -1.06 -7.39 -14.86
C GLU A 161 -2.03 -6.94 -13.77
N LEU A 162 -2.78 -7.88 -13.19
CA LEU A 162 -3.68 -7.63 -12.06
C LEU A 162 -2.92 -7.19 -10.80
N SER A 163 -1.85 -7.88 -10.44
CA SER A 163 -1.03 -7.54 -9.26
C SER A 163 -0.47 -6.12 -9.37
N LEU A 164 0.05 -5.74 -10.53
CA LEU A 164 0.55 -4.40 -10.80
C LEU A 164 -0.57 -3.35 -10.71
N ALA A 165 -1.75 -3.64 -11.25
CA ALA A 165 -2.89 -2.73 -11.20
C ALA A 165 -3.38 -2.48 -9.76
N VAL A 166 -3.40 -3.52 -8.92
CA VAL A 166 -3.74 -3.40 -7.50
C VAL A 166 -2.69 -2.59 -6.75
N SER A 167 -1.39 -2.82 -7.00
CA SER A 167 -0.31 -2.06 -6.36
C SER A 167 -0.39 -0.56 -6.70
N ILE A 168 -0.59 -0.23 -7.97
CA ILE A 168 -0.73 1.17 -8.41
C ILE A 168 -1.94 1.83 -7.76
N SER A 169 -3.07 1.13 -7.70
CA SER A 169 -4.28 1.65 -7.05
C SER A 169 -4.04 1.90 -5.55
N SER A 170 -3.35 1.00 -4.86
CA SER A 170 -2.97 1.20 -3.46
C SER A 170 -2.06 2.42 -3.25
N ASP A 171 -1.10 2.65 -4.14
CA ASP A 171 -0.19 3.79 -4.04
C ASP A 171 -0.89 5.12 -4.36
N ILE A 172 -1.85 5.13 -5.28
CA ILE A 172 -2.73 6.28 -5.53
C ILE A 172 -3.55 6.63 -4.29
N GLN A 173 -4.15 5.63 -3.62
CA GLN A 173 -4.91 5.85 -2.38
C GLN A 173 -4.03 6.48 -1.28
N LYS A 174 -2.79 6.01 -1.13
CA LYS A 174 -1.83 6.59 -0.17
C LYS A 174 -1.50 8.04 -0.53
N LEU A 175 -1.26 8.33 -1.81
CA LEU A 175 -0.95 9.67 -2.27
C LEU A 175 -2.13 10.63 -2.06
N GLN A 176 -3.35 10.18 -2.35
CA GLN A 176 -4.56 10.96 -2.10
C GLN A 176 -4.71 11.31 -0.62
N LYS A 177 -4.48 10.34 0.27
CA LYS A 177 -4.49 10.59 1.72
C LYS A 177 -3.48 11.66 2.14
N VAL A 178 -2.28 11.65 1.57
CA VAL A 178 -1.25 12.67 1.82
C VAL A 178 -1.65 14.04 1.27
N ILE A 179 -2.35 14.09 0.13
CA ILE A 179 -2.88 15.34 -0.41
C ILE A 179 -3.97 15.90 0.51
N ASP A 180 -4.92 15.06 0.94
CA ASP A 180 -6.00 15.47 1.84
C ASP A 180 -5.46 15.97 3.19
N GLU A 181 -4.44 15.29 3.76
CA GLU A 181 -3.76 15.72 4.98
C GLU A 181 -3.04 17.07 4.78
N ASN A 182 -2.40 17.28 3.62
CA ASN A 182 -1.77 18.57 3.30
C ASN A 182 -2.80 19.70 3.13
N GLU A 183 -3.95 19.44 2.52
CA GLU A 183 -5.02 20.43 2.41
C GLU A 183 -5.55 20.82 3.79
N GLN A 184 -5.79 19.85 4.67
CA GLN A 184 -6.18 20.11 6.06
C GLN A 184 -5.16 20.95 6.83
N LEU A 185 -3.86 20.66 6.64
CA LEU A 185 -2.79 21.44 7.25
C LEU A 185 -2.73 22.87 6.71
N ARG A 186 -2.96 23.06 5.40
CA ARG A 186 -3.03 24.41 4.80
C ARG A 186 -4.21 25.20 5.33
N ASP A 187 -5.38 24.59 5.45
CA ASP A 187 -6.55 25.24 6.05
C ASP A 187 -6.32 25.60 7.51
N HIS A 188 -5.65 24.73 8.28
CA HIS A 188 -5.29 25.02 9.66
C HIS A 188 -4.30 26.19 9.76
N ASN A 189 -3.29 26.23 8.89
CA ASN A 189 -2.34 27.34 8.82
C ASN A 189 -3.02 28.66 8.45
N ASN A 190 -3.90 28.67 7.44
CA ASN A 190 -4.65 29.86 7.05
C ASN A 190 -5.53 30.37 8.21
N LYS A 191 -6.13 29.46 8.98
CA LYS A 191 -6.92 29.81 10.16
C LYS A 191 -6.06 30.41 11.26
N LEU A 192 -4.90 29.81 11.55
CA LEU A 192 -3.94 30.33 12.53
C LEU A 192 -3.40 31.70 12.13
N GLU A 193 -3.10 31.91 10.86
CA GLU A 193 -2.66 33.20 10.32
C GLU A 193 -3.75 34.27 10.47
N SER A 194 -5.00 33.94 10.09
CA SER A 194 -6.15 34.83 10.30
C SER A 194 -6.37 35.18 11.78
N ASP A 195 -6.21 34.21 12.68
CA ASP A 195 -6.36 34.44 14.11
C ASP A 195 -5.20 35.28 14.68
N ALA A 196 -3.97 35.05 14.22
CA ALA A 196 -2.81 35.87 14.56
C ALA A 196 -2.98 37.32 14.10
N GLU A 197 -3.43 37.55 12.86
CA GLU A 197 -3.73 38.88 12.33
C GLU A 197 -4.83 39.59 13.14
N LYS A 198 -5.91 38.88 13.50
CA LYS A 198 -6.97 39.43 14.37
C LYS A 198 -6.41 39.79 15.74
N HIS A 199 -5.53 38.98 16.31
CA HIS A 199 -4.88 39.27 17.59
C HIS A 199 -3.95 40.49 17.50
N ILE A 200 -3.16 40.59 16.43
CA ILE A 200 -2.29 41.76 16.16
C ILE A 200 -3.12 43.01 15.96
N GLN A 201 -4.19 42.98 15.16
CA GLN A 201 -5.09 44.12 14.97
C GLN A 201 -5.77 44.54 16.28
N LYS A 202 -6.28 43.57 17.07
CA LYS A 202 -6.87 43.87 18.39
C LYS A 202 -5.87 44.50 19.34
N GLN A 203 -4.64 43.99 19.41
CA GLN A 203 -3.59 44.58 20.24
C GLN A 203 -3.20 45.97 19.74
N SER A 204 -3.00 46.14 18.44
CA SER A 204 -2.67 47.43 17.82
C SER A 204 -3.77 48.47 18.09
N ALA A 205 -5.05 48.12 17.91
CA ALA A 205 -6.19 49.00 18.19
C ALA A 205 -6.30 49.36 19.68
N LYS A 206 -5.97 48.42 20.59
CA LYS A 206 -5.92 48.67 22.04
C LYS A 206 -4.78 49.63 22.39
N ILE A 207 -3.61 49.45 21.78
CA ILE A 207 -2.47 50.36 21.93
C ILE A 207 -2.83 51.75 21.41
N THR A 208 -3.43 51.89 20.21
CA THR A 208 -3.80 53.21 19.67
C THR A 208 -4.80 53.96 20.55
N LYS A 209 -5.85 53.28 21.05
CA LYS A 209 -6.79 53.90 21.99
C LYS A 209 -6.13 54.32 23.31
N SER A 210 -5.25 53.48 23.86
CA SER A 210 -4.50 53.78 25.09
C SER A 210 -3.54 54.96 24.90
N SER A 211 -2.81 54.98 23.79
CA SER A 211 -1.88 56.06 23.44
C SER A 211 -2.61 57.37 23.20
N TYR A 212 -3.79 57.34 22.57
CA TYR A 212 -4.62 58.53 22.35
C TYR A 212 -5.17 59.09 23.67
N LEU A 213 -5.66 58.23 24.58
CA LEU A 213 -6.07 58.63 25.93
C LEU A 213 -4.92 59.23 26.73
N PHE A 214 -3.73 58.64 26.65
CA PHE A 214 -2.53 59.15 27.32
C PHE A 214 -2.10 60.52 26.76
N ALA A 215 -2.13 60.68 25.44
CA ALA A 215 -1.83 61.96 24.77
C ALA A 215 -2.83 63.05 25.17
N ILE A 216 -4.13 62.74 25.25
CA ILE A 216 -5.15 63.66 25.77
C ILE A 216 -4.86 64.02 27.23
N LEU A 217 -4.53 63.04 28.07
CA LEU A 217 -4.21 63.26 29.49
C LEU A 217 -3.03 64.21 29.66
N ILE A 218 -1.95 64.02 28.89
CA ILE A 218 -0.80 64.94 28.88
C ILE A 218 -1.21 66.32 28.35
N ALA A 219 -1.96 66.38 27.26
CA ALA A 219 -2.41 67.64 26.67
C ALA A 219 -3.35 68.44 27.59
N ILE A 220 -4.06 67.79 28.52
CA ILE A 220 -4.89 68.45 29.53
C ILE A 220 -4.05 68.81 30.78
N LEU A 221 -3.18 67.89 31.24
CA LEU A 221 -2.36 68.12 32.44
C LEU A 221 -1.29 69.20 32.23
N THR A 222 -0.76 69.33 31.01
CA THR A 222 0.33 70.29 30.73
C THR A 222 -0.15 71.74 30.85
N PRO A 223 -1.28 72.17 30.26
CA PRO A 223 -1.85 73.49 30.47
C PRO A 223 -2.35 73.71 31.90
N VAL A 224 -2.94 72.70 32.54
CA VAL A 224 -3.38 72.81 33.94
C VAL A 224 -2.18 73.05 34.86
N GLY A 225 -1.08 72.32 34.68
CA GLY A 225 0.18 72.54 35.41
C GLY A 225 0.77 73.94 35.18
N LEU A 226 0.68 74.46 33.94
CA LEU A 226 1.10 75.82 33.60
C LEU A 226 0.21 76.90 34.23
N LEU A 227 -1.11 76.68 34.30
CA LEU A 227 -2.06 77.62 34.91
C LEU A 227 -1.89 77.72 36.44
N PHE A 228 -1.37 76.67 37.09
CA PHE A 228 -1.04 76.65 38.51
C PHE A 228 0.43 76.99 38.82
N GLN A 229 1.22 77.35 37.80
CA GLN A 229 2.66 77.64 37.91
C GLN A 229 3.01 79.00 38.58
N GLY A 230 2.03 79.62 39.24
CA GLY A 230 2.26 80.81 40.08
C GLY A 230 1.33 80.94 41.30
N SER A 231 0.28 80.11 41.44
CA SER A 231 -0.64 80.18 42.59
C SER A 231 -0.48 79.01 43.58
N LEU A 232 -0.12 77.82 43.12
CA LEU A 232 0.16 76.65 43.97
C LEU A 232 1.65 76.47 44.24
N THR A 233 2.51 76.85 43.30
CA THR A 233 3.97 76.67 43.42
C THR A 233 4.58 77.52 44.52
N ASP A 234 4.00 78.69 44.82
CA ASP A 234 4.38 79.49 45.98
C ASP A 234 3.89 78.86 47.30
N TYR A 235 2.71 78.22 47.32
CA TYR A 235 2.21 77.48 48.48
C TYR A 235 3.10 76.27 48.87
N PHE A 236 3.76 75.64 47.90
CA PHE A 236 4.73 74.56 48.13
C PHE A 236 6.16 75.04 48.42
N ARG A 237 6.47 76.32 48.14
CA ARG A 237 7.79 76.93 48.40
C ARG A 237 7.85 77.70 49.73
N ASP A 238 6.71 78.09 50.29
CA ASP A 238 6.63 78.86 51.52
C ASP A 238 6.90 77.98 52.76
N PRO A 239 7.85 78.33 53.67
CA PRO A 239 8.23 77.46 54.79
C PRO A 239 7.16 77.31 55.89
N ILE A 240 6.06 78.06 55.83
CA ILE A 240 5.07 78.19 56.91
C ILE A 240 3.84 77.28 56.71
N THR A 241 3.58 76.78 55.50
CA THR A 241 2.47 75.86 55.18
C THR A 241 2.90 74.39 55.10
N LYS A 242 3.92 73.99 55.88
CA LYS A 242 4.16 72.57 56.22
C LYS A 242 3.09 72.07 57.19
N VAL A 243 1.85 71.96 56.72
CA VAL A 243 0.89 71.03 57.32
C VAL A 243 0.96 69.76 56.48
N GLU A 244 1.72 68.81 57.01
CA GLU A 244 1.57 67.35 56.89
C GLU A 244 0.91 66.81 55.59
N HIS A 245 1.67 66.79 54.51
CA HIS A 245 1.64 65.65 53.59
C HIS A 245 3.06 65.18 53.36
N SER A 246 3.67 64.64 54.43
CA SER A 246 4.72 63.66 54.22
C SER A 246 4.09 62.50 53.46
N LEU A 247 4.39 62.41 52.15
CA LEU A 247 4.56 61.09 51.56
C LEU A 247 5.53 60.39 52.51
N ASN A 248 5.01 59.49 53.34
CA ASN A 248 5.79 58.53 54.10
C ASN A 248 6.56 57.73 53.04
N LEU A 249 7.68 58.28 52.62
CA LEU A 249 8.80 57.52 52.12
C LEU A 249 9.36 56.86 53.38
N ASP A 250 8.66 55.82 53.83
CA ASP A 250 9.25 54.84 54.72
C ASP A 250 10.57 54.44 54.07
N LYS A 251 11.64 54.80 54.76
CA LYS A 251 13.01 54.48 54.38
C LYS A 251 13.03 52.99 54.07
N ALA A 252 13.27 52.65 52.81
CA ALA A 252 13.61 51.28 52.45
C ALA A 252 14.76 50.83 53.38
N PRO A 253 14.64 49.70 54.09
CA PRO A 253 15.75 49.21 54.88
C PRO A 253 16.89 48.86 53.93
N THR A 254 18.00 49.58 54.03
CA THR A 254 19.30 49.18 53.49
C THR A 254 19.68 47.82 54.07
N PRO A 255 19.81 46.75 53.27
CA PRO A 255 20.43 45.53 53.74
C PRO A 255 21.93 45.79 53.94
N PRO A 256 22.55 45.28 55.01
CA PRO A 256 23.98 45.43 55.20
C PRO A 256 24.72 44.67 54.09
N ILE A 257 25.60 45.38 53.40
CA ILE A 257 26.65 44.79 52.57
C ILE A 257 27.64 44.12 53.53
N GLY A 258 27.40 42.85 53.82
CA GLY A 258 28.40 41.95 54.39
C GLY A 258 29.26 41.40 53.26
N LYS A 259 30.53 41.82 53.20
CA LYS A 259 31.59 41.21 52.39
C LYS A 259 32.18 40.00 53.13
N LYS A 260 32.52 38.99 52.33
CA LYS A 260 33.41 37.84 52.56
C LYS A 260 32.86 36.69 53.40
#